data_AF-A0A8S9YD23-F1
#
_entry.id   AF-A0A8S9YD23-F1
#
_cell.length_a   1.000
_cell.length_b   1.000
_cell.length_c   1.000
_cell.angle_alpha   90.00
_cell.angle_beta   90.00
_cell.angle_gamma   90.00
#
_symmetry.space_group_name_H-M   'P 1'
#
loop_
_entity.id
_entity.type
_entity.pdbx_description
1 polymer ?
#
loop_
_entity_poly.entity_id
_entity_poly.type
_entity_poly.pdbx_seq_one_letter_code
_entity_poly.pdbx_strand_id
1 'polypeptide(L)'
;MQLPTISCLAFLLACAFAVSTVRVPDNAHELYEQFKRDYGKVYTNDDDEKRFAIFKDNLVRAQIYQMHERGTAKYGVTQFFDLTPEEFAAKYLTPPIDDQVEHVQLNDLNA
;
A
#
# COMPACT_ATOMS: atom_id res chain seq x y z
N MET A 1 -44.13 9.71 -38.50
CA MET A 1 -43.81 8.66 -37.51
C MET A 1 -42.30 8.67 -37.31
N GLN A 2 -41.81 9.46 -36.35
CA GLN A 2 -40.38 9.59 -36.05
C GLN A 2 -40.01 8.56 -34.97
N LEU A 3 -38.98 7.75 -35.21
CA LEU A 3 -38.53 6.71 -34.28
C LEU A 3 -37.82 7.34 -33.06
N PRO A 4 -38.22 7.01 -31.81
CA PRO A 4 -37.52 7.43 -30.61
C PRO A 4 -36.47 6.38 -30.22
N THR A 5 -35.50 6.10 -31.09
CA THR A 5 -34.43 5.11 -30.78
C THR A 5 -33.08 5.74 -30.46
N ILE A 6 -32.90 7.03 -30.75
CA ILE A 6 -31.62 7.74 -30.51
C ILE A 6 -31.49 8.21 -29.05
N SER A 7 -32.59 8.29 -28.29
CA SER A 7 -32.56 8.74 -26.88
C SER A 7 -31.80 7.78 -25.95
N CYS A 8 -31.76 6.48 -26.27
CA CYS A 8 -31.19 5.46 -25.37
C CYS A 8 -29.68 5.25 -25.53
N LEU A 9 -29.04 5.78 -26.57
CA LEU A 9 -27.61 5.58 -26.83
C LEU A 9 -26.71 6.63 -26.15
N ALA A 10 -27.27 7.74 -25.67
CA ALA A 10 -26.52 8.77 -24.93
C ALA A 10 -26.28 8.42 -23.45
N PHE A 11 -26.97 7.43 -22.89
CA PHE A 11 -26.88 7.08 -21.46
C PHE A 11 -25.82 6.01 -21.13
N LEU A 12 -25.25 5.33 -22.12
CA LEU A 12 -24.29 4.24 -21.88
C LEU A 12 -22.81 4.66 -21.93
N LEU A 13 -22.52 5.92 -22.27
CA LEU A 13 -21.14 6.45 -22.36
C LEU A 13 -20.70 7.30 -21.15
N ALA A 14 -21.54 7.47 -20.13
CA ALA A 14 -21.21 8.23 -18.92
C ALA A 14 -20.66 7.36 -17.76
N CYS A 15 -20.76 6.04 -17.85
CA CYS A 15 -20.25 5.10 -16.83
C CYS A 15 -18.85 4.54 -17.14
N ALA A 16 -18.15 5.08 -18.13
CA ALA A 16 -16.77 4.71 -18.40
C ALA A 16 -15.84 5.49 -17.44
N PHE A 17 -15.52 4.85 -16.31
CA PHE A 17 -14.38 5.18 -15.45
C PHE A 17 -14.49 6.47 -14.63
N ALA A 18 -15.35 6.46 -13.61
CA ALA A 18 -14.99 7.15 -12.37
C ALA A 18 -13.86 6.35 -11.69
N VAL A 19 -12.64 6.38 -12.24
CA VAL A 19 -11.45 5.98 -11.48
C VAL A 19 -11.31 7.04 -10.39
N SER A 20 -11.74 6.70 -9.18
CA SER A 20 -11.38 7.47 -8.00
C SER A 20 -9.87 7.39 -7.86
N THR A 21 -9.16 8.36 -8.43
CA THR A 21 -7.72 8.50 -8.23
C THR A 21 -7.55 8.99 -6.80
N VAL A 22 -7.19 8.08 -5.88
CA VAL A 22 -6.72 8.50 -4.55
C VAL A 22 -5.49 9.34 -4.77
N ARG A 23 -5.57 10.62 -4.37
CA ARG A 23 -4.50 11.59 -4.56
C ARG A 23 -3.57 11.54 -3.36
N VAL A 24 -2.29 11.77 -3.63
CA VAL A 24 -1.31 12.05 -2.58
C VAL A 24 -1.81 13.24 -1.75
N PRO A 25 -1.70 13.21 -0.40
CA PRO A 25 -2.02 14.37 0.44
C PRO A 25 -1.28 15.64 0.01
N ASP A 26 -1.97 16.78 -0.01
CA ASP A 26 -1.35 18.08 -0.34
C ASP A 26 -0.20 18.43 0.62
N ASN A 27 -0.30 17.96 1.87
CA ASN A 27 0.70 18.15 2.92
C ASN A 27 1.75 17.01 2.98
N ALA A 28 1.94 16.25 1.90
CA ALA A 28 2.85 15.10 1.90
C ALA A 28 4.30 15.47 2.26
N HIS A 29 4.75 16.66 1.89
CA HIS A 29 6.09 17.13 2.25
C HIS A 29 6.21 17.38 3.76
N GLU A 30 5.24 18.06 4.40
CA GLU A 30 5.31 18.24 5.85
C GLU A 30 5.20 16.92 6.61
N LEU A 31 4.37 15.98 6.12
CA LEU A 31 4.26 14.64 6.68
C LEU A 31 5.59 13.87 6.57
N TYR A 32 6.31 14.01 5.45
CA TYR A 32 7.60 13.38 5.25
C TYR A 32 8.68 13.97 6.18
N GLU A 33 8.72 15.30 6.32
CA GLU A 33 9.62 15.95 7.27
C GLU A 33 9.34 15.55 8.72
N GLN A 34 8.06 15.43 9.08
CA GLN A 34 7.66 14.92 10.40
C GLN A 34 8.08 13.46 10.59
N PHE A 35 7.82 12.61 9.59
CA PHE A 35 8.27 11.22 9.58
C PHE A 35 9.78 11.09 9.78
N LYS A 36 10.59 11.91 9.10
CA LYS A 36 12.05 11.90 9.28
C LYS A 36 12.44 12.21 10.73
N ARG A 37 11.78 13.18 11.36
CA ARG A 37 12.01 13.52 12.77
C ARG A 37 11.56 12.41 13.72
N ASP A 38 10.36 11.90 13.55
CA ASP A 38 9.74 10.91 14.46
C ASP A 38 10.51 9.59 14.48
N TYR A 39 11.09 9.19 13.34
CA TYR A 39 11.81 7.93 13.19
C TYR A 39 13.31 8.08 12.98
N GLY A 40 13.86 9.27 13.22
CA GLY A 40 15.31 9.54 13.15
C GLY A 40 15.95 9.23 11.80
N LYS A 41 15.25 9.50 10.70
CA LYS A 41 15.73 9.22 9.34
C LYS A 41 16.61 10.34 8.82
N VAL A 42 17.73 9.95 8.20
CA VAL A 42 18.69 10.87 7.55
C VAL A 42 19.12 10.24 6.23
N TYR A 43 19.03 11.01 5.15
CA TYR A 43 19.36 10.56 3.80
C TYR A 43 20.28 11.56 3.10
N THR A 44 21.00 11.11 2.08
CA THR A 44 21.68 11.98 1.12
C THR A 44 20.67 12.48 0.09
N ASN A 45 20.93 13.60 -0.59
CA ASN A 45 19.97 14.24 -1.51
C ASN A 45 19.29 13.27 -2.50
N ASP A 46 20.10 12.48 -3.23
CA ASP A 46 19.57 11.53 -4.22
C ASP A 46 18.69 10.43 -3.59
N ASP A 47 19.05 9.95 -2.38
CA ASP A 47 18.23 8.97 -1.68
C ASP A 47 17.00 9.64 -1.04
N ASP A 48 17.08 10.88 -0.56
CA ASP A 48 15.94 11.60 0.05
C ASP A 48 14.79 11.78 -0.95
N GLU A 49 15.09 12.11 -2.21
CA GLU A 49 14.08 12.21 -3.27
C GLU A 49 13.40 10.87 -3.55
N LYS A 50 14.19 9.78 -3.63
CA LYS A 50 13.68 8.41 -3.79
C LYS A 50 12.80 8.01 -2.61
N ARG A 51 13.27 8.24 -1.38
CA ARG A 51 12.57 7.91 -0.13
C ARG A 51 11.28 8.70 0.00
N PHE A 52 11.27 9.95 -0.43
CA PHE A 52 10.06 10.77 -0.49
C PHE A 52 9.05 10.26 -1.51
N ALA A 53 9.50 9.80 -2.69
CA ALA A 53 8.60 9.17 -3.66
C ALA A 53 7.92 7.92 -3.09
N ILE A 54 8.69 7.02 -2.47
CA ILE A 54 8.18 5.81 -1.81
C ILE A 54 7.22 6.16 -0.67
N PHE A 55 7.54 7.19 0.11
CA PHE A 55 6.69 7.68 1.19
C PHE A 55 5.31 8.13 0.69
N LYS A 56 5.25 8.87 -0.42
CA LYS A 56 3.97 9.27 -1.04
C LYS A 56 3.15 8.07 -1.50
N ASP A 57 3.78 7.08 -2.12
CA ASP A 57 3.10 5.86 -2.57
C ASP A 57 2.53 5.07 -1.38
N ASN A 58 3.29 4.99 -0.29
CA ASN A 58 2.83 4.33 0.94
C ASN A 58 1.73 5.13 1.66
N LEU A 59 1.72 6.46 1.59
CA LEU A 59 0.60 7.29 2.05
C LEU A 59 -0.69 6.97 1.29
N VAL A 60 -0.63 6.89 -0.04
CA VAL A 60 -1.78 6.55 -0.88
C VAL A 60 -2.29 5.14 -0.55
N ARG A 61 -1.39 4.16 -0.41
CA ARG A 61 -1.75 2.80 0.02
C ARG A 61 -2.44 2.78 1.38
N ALA A 62 -1.89 3.50 2.36
CA ALA A 62 -2.47 3.58 3.70
C ALA A 62 -3.87 4.22 3.67
N GLN A 63 -4.07 5.27 2.85
CA GLN A 63 -5.40 5.87 2.66
C GLN A 63 -6.40 4.88 2.06
N ILE A 64 -6.01 4.15 1.01
CA ILE A 64 -6.86 3.13 0.39
C ILE A 64 -7.25 2.07 1.42
N TYR A 65 -6.28 1.55 2.17
CA TYR A 65 -6.57 0.56 3.21
C TYR A 65 -7.46 1.12 4.31
N GLN A 66 -7.22 2.35 4.76
CA GLN A 66 -8.05 3.02 5.77
C GLN A 66 -9.49 3.24 5.28
N MET A 67 -9.71 3.53 3.99
CA MET A 67 -11.03 3.66 3.39
C MET A 67 -11.81 2.35 3.34
N HIS A 68 -11.11 1.22 3.18
CA HIS A 68 -11.72 -0.11 3.11
C HIS A 68 -11.72 -0.86 4.45
N GLU A 69 -11.18 -0.25 5.50
CA GLU A 69 -11.09 -0.83 6.83
C GLU A 69 -12.47 -1.04 7.48
N ARG A 70 -12.64 -2.16 8.18
CA ARG A 70 -13.90 -2.59 8.80
C ARG A 70 -13.86 -2.56 10.34
N GLY A 71 -12.88 -1.88 10.93
CA GLY A 71 -12.74 -1.68 12.39
C GLY A 71 -11.75 -2.63 13.08
N THR A 72 -10.91 -3.32 12.32
CA THR A 72 -9.90 -4.28 12.78
C THR A 72 -8.50 -3.67 12.89
N ALA A 73 -8.20 -2.64 12.11
CA ALA A 73 -6.90 -1.98 12.09
C ALA A 73 -7.03 -0.46 11.93
N LYS A 74 -5.89 0.23 12.07
CA LYS A 74 -5.72 1.63 11.67
C LYS A 74 -4.50 1.71 10.77
N TYR A 75 -4.66 2.32 9.60
CA TYR A 75 -3.57 2.52 8.66
C TYR A 75 -3.10 3.97 8.73
N GLY A 76 -1.79 4.15 8.80
CA GLY A 76 -1.14 5.44 8.94
C GLY A 76 0.37 5.29 8.94
N VAL A 77 1.08 6.42 8.97
CA VAL A 77 2.54 6.48 8.86
C VAL A 77 3.22 5.64 9.95
N THR A 78 4.15 4.78 9.55
CA THR A 78 5.02 3.98 10.42
C THR A 78 6.50 4.17 10.02
N GLN A 79 7.43 3.63 10.82
CA GLN A 79 8.88 3.70 10.57
C GLN A 79 9.36 3.09 9.23
N PHE A 80 8.48 2.38 8.51
CA PHE A 80 8.76 1.67 7.25
C PHE A 80 8.20 2.36 6.00
N PHE A 81 7.60 3.55 6.14
CA PHE A 81 6.92 4.23 5.03
C PHE A 81 7.86 4.70 3.92
N ASP A 82 9.16 4.72 4.16
CA ASP A 82 10.22 5.00 3.19
C ASP A 82 10.70 3.78 2.40
N LEU A 83 10.12 2.59 2.60
CA LEU A 83 10.56 1.34 2.01
C LEU A 83 9.59 0.78 0.97
N THR A 84 10.15 0.21 -0.10
CA THR A 84 9.37 -0.66 -0.99
C THR A 84 9.07 -2.00 -0.33
N PRO A 85 8.08 -2.78 -0.82
CA PRO A 85 7.86 -4.14 -0.32
C PRO A 85 9.10 -5.03 -0.38
N GLU A 86 9.91 -4.89 -1.43
CA GLU A 86 11.15 -5.66 -1.63
C GLU A 86 12.24 -5.24 -0.63
N GLU A 87 12.42 -3.93 -0.41
CA GLU A 87 13.36 -3.41 0.60
C GLU A 87 12.94 -3.84 2.02
N PHE A 88 11.64 -3.81 2.33
CA PHE A 88 11.11 -4.29 3.61
C PHE A 88 11.36 -5.79 3.77
N ALA A 89 11.06 -6.59 2.75
CA ALA A 89 11.27 -8.03 2.77
C ALA A 89 12.74 -8.40 2.99
N ALA A 90 13.64 -7.79 2.22
CA ALA A 90 15.07 -8.06 2.29
C ALA A 90 15.69 -7.73 3.67
N LYS A 91 15.11 -6.78 4.40
CA LYS A 91 15.67 -6.30 5.68
C LYS A 91 14.97 -6.86 6.92
N TYR A 92 13.67 -7.14 6.85
CA TYR A 92 12.86 -7.44 8.03
C TYR A 92 12.12 -8.77 7.98
N LEU A 93 12.07 -9.47 6.84
CA LEU A 93 11.46 -10.80 6.77
C LEU A 93 12.51 -11.89 6.83
N THR A 94 12.13 -13.03 7.41
CA THR A 94 12.95 -14.25 7.31
C THR A 94 12.77 -14.83 5.90
N PRO A 95 13.84 -15.33 5.27
CA PRO A 95 13.72 -16.07 4.02
C PRO A 95 12.70 -17.21 4.14
N PRO A 96 12.00 -17.58 3.06
CA PRO A 96 11.15 -18.77 3.09
C PRO A 96 11.94 -19.97 3.60
N ILE A 97 11.39 -20.66 4.60
CA ILE A 97 11.95 -21.92 5.07
C ILE A 97 11.71 -22.93 3.94
N ASP A 98 12.78 -23.27 3.22
CA ASP A 98 12.82 -24.37 2.24
C ASP A 98 13.13 -25.71 2.90
N ASP A 99 13.09 -25.76 4.24
CA ASP A 99 13.18 -27.03 4.93
C ASP A 99 11.85 -27.75 4.76
N GLN A 100 11.92 -28.99 4.23
CA GLN A 100 10.82 -29.93 4.26
C GLN A 100 10.36 -30.02 5.72
N VAL A 101 9.21 -29.42 6.04
CA VAL A 101 8.61 -29.55 7.37
C VAL A 101 8.34 -31.03 7.56
N GLU A 102 9.22 -31.70 8.31
CA GLU A 102 9.01 -33.08 8.68
C GLU A 102 7.75 -33.10 9.55
N HIS A 103 6.64 -33.53 8.95
CA HIS A 103 5.41 -33.75 9.67
C HIS A 103 5.64 -34.96 10.58
N VAL A 104 6.21 -34.72 11.76
CA VAL A 104 6.36 -35.74 12.79
C VAL A 104 4.98 -36.25 13.15
N GLN A 105 4.72 -37.52 12.83
CA GLN A 105 3.43 -38.11 13.19
C GLN A 105 3.44 -38.35 14.70
N LEU A 106 2.34 -37.99 15.37
CA LEU A 106 2.20 -38.15 16.82
C LEU A 106 2.38 -39.61 17.30
N ASN A 107 2.34 -40.57 16.38
CA ASN A 107 2.56 -41.99 16.64
C ASN A 107 4.05 -42.33 16.86
N ASP A 108 4.97 -41.44 16.47
CA ASP A 108 6.42 -41.65 16.55
C ASP A 108 7.00 -41.23 17.93
N LEU A 109 6.17 -40.67 18.82
CA LEU A 109 6.56 -40.20 20.16
C LEU A 109 6.46 -41.28 21.24
N ASN A 110 6.22 -42.54 20.86
CA ASN A 110 5.83 -43.62 21.77
C ASN A 110 6.90 -44.74 21.90
N ALA A 111 8.15 -44.47 21.57
CA ALA A 111 9.26 -45.42 21.69
C ALA A 111 10.09 -45.20 22.96
#